data_AF-E2CJ90-F1
#
_entry.id   AF-E2CJ90-F1
#
_cell.length_a   1.000
_cell.length_b   1.000
_cell.length_c   1.000
_cell.angle_alpha   90.00
_cell.angle_beta   90.00
_cell.angle_gamma   90.00
#
_symmetry.space_group_name_H-M   'P 1'
#
loop_
_entity.id
_entity.type
_entity.pdbx_description
1 polymer ?
#
loop_
_entity_poly.entity_id
_entity_poly.type
_entity_poly.pdbx_seq_one_letter_code
_entity_poly.pdbx_strand_id
1 'polypeptide(L)'
;MGQTARFIYQFTTRLDRIETNHPDPRQETPMQASGGRILIVDDDPIQRRLLEEAVKKAGYKSRTAENGVQAIEIMMGPDGNDIDLIVLDMVMPELDGLGVLTKLRSEKIATPVIVQTAQGGIDVVVNAMNAGAQDFAVKPVSLERLNVSIRNLLKTSALEDEITRFRKQASGTLTFDDIITHSPAMERVINLGRRAASSQIPILIEGESGVGKELIASAIQGSGDRKSKPMITVNCGAIPENLVESILFGHEKGAFTGANEKHVGKFQEANGGTLFLDEVGELPQDVQVKLLRALQENEIDPIGAKRPVKVNFRLISATNRRLIEEVKDGVFREDLYYRLNVFPIWIPPLRDRREDIPALTHHFLARFSAEEGKPQVASVATDTLDLLQSYHWPGNIRQLENAVFRAVVLCDGAQLTVDDFPQIAAAVDRPHPVRTRQAPSAAVSRPPTPPVDKHAQAPLEQSSNAQTAPQSHVIGENEIAPPAGFSSGAPFGFMPNLDDQGHIRSLSAIEEELIRAAIDHYSGRMTEVAKRLGIGRSTLYRKLKEYGLEESSEGEAA
;
A
#
# COMPACT_ATOMS: atom_id res chain seq x y z
N MET A 1 -17.71 -53.34 2.25
CA MET A 1 -18.37 -52.29 1.46
C MET A 1 -19.65 -51.84 2.17
N GLY A 2 -19.54 -51.02 3.23
CA GLY A 2 -20.72 -50.74 4.07
C GLY A 2 -20.56 -49.66 5.13
N GLN A 3 -19.68 -48.67 4.96
CA GLN A 3 -19.59 -47.51 5.87
C GLN A 3 -19.38 -46.15 5.19
N THR A 4 -19.25 -46.10 3.86
CA THR A 4 -19.04 -44.84 3.12
C THR A 4 -20.35 -44.18 2.63
N ALA A 5 -21.51 -44.78 2.89
CA ALA A 5 -22.81 -44.34 2.38
C ALA A 5 -23.68 -43.56 3.39
N ARG A 6 -23.14 -43.17 4.56
CA ARG A 6 -23.92 -42.45 5.60
C ARG A 6 -23.54 -40.98 5.82
N PHE A 7 -22.53 -40.45 5.12
CA PHE A 7 -22.08 -39.05 5.30
C PHE A 7 -22.61 -38.05 4.26
N ILE A 8 -23.32 -38.51 3.22
CA ILE A 8 -23.82 -37.65 2.13
C ILE A 8 -25.29 -37.23 2.33
N TYR A 9 -26.00 -37.81 3.30
CA TYR A 9 -27.45 -37.55 3.48
C TYR A 9 -27.81 -36.53 4.57
N GLN A 10 -26.84 -35.77 5.11
CA GLN A 10 -27.09 -34.71 6.11
C GLN A 10 -26.80 -33.28 5.64
N PHE A 11 -26.36 -33.07 4.39
CA PHE A 11 -26.10 -31.73 3.84
C PHE A 11 -27.23 -31.17 2.95
N THR A 12 -28.30 -31.92 2.71
CA THR A 12 -29.37 -31.55 1.76
C THR A 12 -30.68 -31.06 2.40
N THR A 13 -30.71 -30.74 3.70
CA THR A 13 -31.93 -30.25 4.38
C THR A 13 -31.70 -29.04 5.28
N ARG A 14 -30.88 -28.08 4.83
CA ARG A 14 -30.73 -26.79 5.53
C ARG A 14 -30.53 -25.57 4.63
N LEU A 15 -31.12 -25.59 3.43
CA LEU A 15 -31.16 -24.44 2.51
C LEU A 15 -32.58 -23.97 2.14
N ASP A 16 -33.61 -24.43 2.86
CA ASP A 16 -34.96 -23.86 2.79
C ASP A 16 -35.32 -23.22 4.13
N ARG A 17 -34.83 -21.98 4.34
CA ARG A 17 -35.36 -20.93 5.22
C ARG A 17 -34.30 -19.84 5.40
N ILE A 18 -34.22 -18.93 4.45
CA ILE A 18 -33.81 -17.54 4.72
C ILE A 18 -34.92 -16.67 4.17
N GLU A 19 -35.59 -15.97 5.08
CA GLU A 19 -36.68 -15.07 4.83
C GLU A 19 -36.27 -13.92 3.91
N THR A 20 -37.22 -13.52 3.07
CA THR A 20 -37.16 -12.41 2.13
C THR A 20 -37.03 -11.07 2.87
N ASN A 21 -35.89 -10.40 2.71
CA ASN A 21 -35.77 -8.95 2.89
C ASN A 21 -35.39 -8.34 1.54
N HIS A 22 -36.38 -7.76 0.85
CA HIS A 22 -36.15 -6.88 -0.30
C HIS A 22 -35.64 -5.52 0.19
N PRO A 23 -34.50 -5.01 -0.30
CA PRO A 23 -34.23 -3.57 -0.25
C PRO A 23 -34.95 -2.86 -1.39
N ASP A 24 -35.43 -1.66 -1.10
CA ASP A 24 -36.22 -0.74 -1.94
C ASP A 24 -35.48 -0.34 -3.24
N PRO A 25 -36.07 -0.48 -4.45
CA PRO A 25 -35.36 -0.31 -5.73
C PRO A 25 -35.16 1.15 -6.17
N ARG A 26 -35.03 2.09 -5.23
CA ARG A 26 -34.89 3.53 -5.55
C ARG A 26 -33.86 4.21 -4.68
N GLN A 27 -32.57 4.05 -5.04
CA GLN A 27 -31.50 5.06 -4.97
C GLN A 27 -30.12 4.37 -4.98
N GLU A 28 -29.70 3.88 -6.14
CA GLU A 28 -28.27 3.67 -6.42
C GLU A 28 -27.90 4.56 -7.61
N THR A 29 -27.08 5.57 -7.36
CA THR A 29 -26.53 6.43 -8.40
C THR A 29 -25.33 5.70 -9.01
N PRO A 30 -25.24 5.53 -10.34
CA PRO A 30 -24.19 4.71 -10.94
C PRO A 30 -22.80 5.35 -10.77
N MET A 31 -21.92 4.62 -10.08
CA MET A 31 -20.49 4.86 -9.97
C MET A 31 -19.89 4.88 -11.38
N GLN A 32 -19.26 5.99 -11.79
CA GLN A 32 -18.57 6.07 -13.08
C GLN A 32 -17.36 5.12 -13.08
N ALA A 33 -17.48 4.01 -13.79
CA ALA A 33 -16.40 3.04 -13.99
C ALA A 33 -15.37 3.58 -15.00
N SER A 34 -14.08 3.39 -14.69
CA SER A 34 -12.98 3.48 -15.65
C SER A 34 -13.30 2.60 -16.87
N GLY A 35 -13.29 3.19 -18.07
CA GLY A 35 -13.96 2.66 -19.26
C GLY A 35 -13.36 1.40 -19.88
N GLY A 36 -13.57 0.24 -19.25
CA GLY A 36 -13.26 -1.06 -19.82
C GLY A 36 -14.10 -1.37 -21.06
N ARG A 37 -13.53 -2.12 -22.02
CA ARG A 37 -14.16 -2.47 -23.30
C ARG A 37 -14.40 -3.97 -23.39
N ILE A 38 -15.67 -4.33 -23.61
CA ILE A 38 -16.18 -5.70 -23.63
C ILE A 38 -16.49 -6.10 -25.07
N LEU A 39 -15.97 -7.26 -25.49
CA LEU A 39 -16.32 -7.88 -26.77
C LEU A 39 -17.54 -8.78 -26.59
N ILE A 40 -18.62 -8.51 -27.32
CA ILE A 40 -19.86 -9.30 -27.31
C ILE A 40 -19.90 -10.11 -28.60
N VAL A 41 -19.93 -11.44 -28.49
CA VAL A 41 -19.94 -12.38 -29.61
C VAL A 41 -21.19 -13.24 -29.52
N ASP A 42 -22.14 -13.00 -30.42
CA ASP A 42 -23.44 -13.68 -30.46
C ASP A 42 -23.97 -13.55 -31.89
N ASP A 43 -24.56 -14.59 -32.48
CA ASP A 43 -25.06 -14.54 -33.86
C ASP A 43 -26.46 -13.89 -33.97
N ASP A 44 -27.22 -13.87 -32.87
CA ASP A 44 -28.54 -13.25 -32.78
C ASP A 44 -28.43 -11.72 -32.62
N PRO A 45 -28.86 -10.93 -33.62
CA PRO A 45 -28.76 -9.47 -33.58
C PRO A 45 -29.60 -8.84 -32.46
N ILE A 46 -30.67 -9.50 -32.00
CA ILE A 46 -31.50 -9.01 -30.91
C ILE A 46 -30.75 -9.13 -29.60
N GLN A 47 -30.07 -10.27 -29.38
CA GLN A 47 -29.29 -10.51 -28.17
C GLN A 47 -28.04 -9.64 -28.11
N ARG A 48 -27.31 -9.50 -29.23
CA ARG A 48 -26.19 -8.54 -29.33
C ARG A 48 -26.59 -7.14 -28.88
N ARG A 49 -27.74 -6.64 -29.38
CA ARG A 49 -28.23 -5.29 -29.05
C ARG A 49 -28.64 -5.16 -27.59
N LEU A 50 -29.29 -6.17 -27.03
CA LEU A 50 -29.68 -6.18 -25.61
C LEU A 50 -28.44 -6.16 -24.69
N LEU A 51 -27.43 -6.97 -25.01
CA LEU A 51 -26.17 -7.03 -24.28
C LEU A 51 -25.38 -5.73 -24.40
N GLU A 52 -25.32 -5.14 -25.60
CA GLU A 52 -24.68 -3.86 -25.82
C GLU A 52 -25.32 -2.74 -24.98
N GLU A 53 -26.65 -2.67 -24.93
CA GLU A 53 -27.35 -1.70 -24.08
C GLU A 53 -27.08 -1.95 -22.59
N ALA A 54 -27.00 -3.20 -22.16
CA ALA A 54 -26.71 -3.56 -20.78
C ALA A 54 -25.28 -3.18 -20.36
N VAL A 55 -24.29 -3.52 -21.19
CA VAL A 55 -22.86 -3.17 -21.02
C VAL A 55 -22.68 -1.66 -20.96
N LYS A 56 -23.36 -0.93 -21.86
CA LYS A 56 -23.33 0.54 -21.89
C LYS A 56 -23.97 1.17 -20.65
N LYS A 57 -25.11 0.64 -20.18
CA LYS A 57 -25.75 1.09 -18.93
C LYS A 57 -24.89 0.81 -17.70
N ALA A 58 -24.09 -0.25 -17.73
CA ALA A 58 -23.12 -0.58 -16.69
C ALA A 58 -21.84 0.28 -16.74
N GLY A 59 -21.70 1.18 -17.72
CA GLY A 59 -20.58 2.12 -17.83
C GLY A 59 -19.40 1.64 -18.67
N TYR A 60 -19.51 0.49 -19.34
CA TYR A 60 -18.45 -0.07 -20.18
C TYR A 60 -18.66 0.25 -21.67
N LYS A 61 -17.59 0.19 -22.46
CA LYS A 61 -17.67 0.25 -23.93
C LYS A 61 -17.92 -1.15 -24.48
N SER A 62 -18.72 -1.26 -25.53
CA SER A 62 -18.95 -2.52 -26.25
C SER A 62 -18.22 -2.53 -27.59
N ARG A 63 -17.80 -3.72 -28.01
CA ARG A 63 -17.54 -4.05 -29.42
C ARG A 63 -18.29 -5.34 -29.70
N THR A 64 -18.87 -5.48 -30.90
CA THR A 64 -19.67 -6.65 -31.25
C THR A 64 -19.00 -7.46 -32.35
N ALA A 65 -19.19 -8.78 -32.29
CA ALA A 65 -18.88 -9.71 -33.37
C ALA A 65 -20.08 -10.64 -33.62
N GLU A 66 -20.30 -11.00 -34.88
CA GLU A 66 -21.47 -11.78 -35.32
C GLU A 66 -21.21 -13.29 -35.37
N ASN A 67 -19.94 -13.69 -35.30
CA ASN A 67 -19.51 -15.09 -35.26
C ASN A 67 -18.12 -15.23 -34.61
N GLY A 68 -17.71 -16.47 -34.35
CA GLY A 68 -16.42 -16.74 -33.71
C GLY A 68 -15.20 -16.38 -34.56
N VAL A 69 -15.31 -16.38 -35.90
CA VAL A 69 -14.20 -16.02 -36.80
C VAL A 69 -13.87 -14.54 -36.64
N GLN A 70 -14.88 -13.68 -36.71
CA GLN A 70 -14.74 -12.24 -36.52
C GLN A 70 -14.25 -11.89 -35.12
N ALA A 71 -14.67 -12.63 -34.09
CA ALA A 71 -14.17 -12.44 -32.73
C ALA A 71 -12.65 -12.65 -32.65
N ILE A 72 -12.14 -13.71 -33.27
CA ILE A 72 -10.70 -14.01 -33.31
C ILE A 72 -9.94 -12.97 -34.15
N GLU A 73 -10.48 -12.51 -35.28
CA GLU A 73 -9.88 -11.42 -36.07
C GLU A 73 -9.75 -10.12 -35.27
N ILE A 74 -10.77 -9.77 -34.48
CA ILE A 74 -10.74 -8.61 -33.60
C ILE A 74 -9.66 -8.78 -32.51
N MET A 75 -9.61 -9.95 -31.86
CA MET A 75 -8.65 -10.22 -30.78
C MET A 75 -7.20 -10.30 -31.26
N MET A 76 -6.95 -10.74 -32.49
CA MET A 76 -5.60 -10.76 -33.09
C MET A 76 -5.24 -9.45 -33.81
N GLY A 77 -6.22 -8.55 -34.00
CA GLY A 77 -6.04 -7.26 -34.63
C GLY A 77 -5.41 -6.21 -33.69
N PRO A 78 -5.18 -4.98 -34.19
CA PRO A 78 -4.58 -3.90 -33.40
C PRO A 78 -5.41 -3.49 -32.18
N ASP A 79 -6.71 -3.74 -32.22
CA ASP A 79 -7.65 -3.38 -31.16
C ASP A 79 -7.84 -4.51 -30.11
N GLY A 80 -7.19 -5.65 -30.27
CA GLY A 80 -7.35 -6.82 -29.39
C GLY A 80 -6.85 -6.58 -27.96
N ASN A 81 -5.79 -5.80 -27.82
CA ASN A 81 -5.21 -5.43 -26.52
C ASN A 81 -6.11 -4.47 -25.71
N ASP A 82 -7.07 -3.82 -26.35
CA ASP A 82 -8.02 -2.92 -25.70
C ASP A 82 -9.26 -3.65 -25.16
N ILE A 83 -9.33 -4.99 -25.26
CA ILE A 83 -10.50 -5.78 -24.85
C ILE A 83 -10.22 -6.45 -23.51
N ASP A 84 -10.97 -6.03 -22.50
CA ASP A 84 -10.78 -6.46 -21.10
C ASP A 84 -11.61 -7.71 -20.74
N LEU A 85 -12.67 -8.00 -21.49
CA LEU A 85 -13.55 -9.15 -21.26
C LEU A 85 -14.31 -9.54 -22.53
N ILE A 86 -14.57 -10.83 -22.71
CA ILE A 86 -15.37 -11.38 -23.81
C ILE A 86 -16.65 -12.01 -23.24
N VAL A 87 -17.81 -11.66 -23.81
CA VAL A 87 -19.08 -12.36 -23.63
C VAL A 87 -19.35 -13.15 -24.90
N LEU A 88 -19.37 -14.48 -24.80
CA LEU A 88 -19.30 -15.39 -25.95
C LEU A 88 -20.47 -16.38 -25.96
N ASP A 89 -21.27 -16.42 -27.02
CA ASP A 89 -22.24 -17.50 -27.21
C ASP A 89 -21.57 -18.83 -27.58
N MET A 90 -22.05 -19.94 -27.02
CA MET A 90 -21.55 -21.28 -27.33
C MET A 90 -21.96 -21.76 -28.70
N VAL A 91 -23.16 -21.37 -29.16
CA VAL A 91 -23.76 -21.91 -30.38
C VAL A 91 -23.85 -20.79 -31.39
N MET A 92 -22.93 -20.78 -32.35
CA MET A 92 -22.86 -19.79 -33.42
C MET A 92 -22.44 -20.48 -34.72
N PRO A 93 -22.80 -19.93 -35.90
CA PRO A 93 -22.35 -20.45 -37.19
C PRO A 93 -20.83 -20.27 -37.37
N GLU A 94 -20.27 -21.07 -38.28
CA GLU A 94 -18.84 -21.12 -38.62
C GLU A 94 -17.95 -21.63 -37.48
N LEU A 95 -17.52 -20.74 -36.59
CA LEU A 95 -16.68 -21.07 -35.43
C LEU A 95 -17.51 -20.91 -34.16
N ASP A 96 -17.78 -22.04 -33.51
CA ASP A 96 -18.55 -22.12 -32.27
C ASP A 96 -17.76 -21.60 -31.05
N GLY A 97 -18.44 -21.38 -29.93
CA GLY A 97 -17.81 -20.81 -28.75
C GLY A 97 -16.67 -21.66 -28.19
N LEU A 98 -16.75 -23.00 -28.32
CA LEU A 98 -15.67 -23.90 -27.91
C LEU A 98 -14.43 -23.76 -28.80
N GLY A 99 -14.63 -23.60 -30.11
CA GLY A 99 -13.58 -23.32 -31.09
C GLY A 99 -12.89 -21.98 -30.81
N VAL A 100 -13.65 -20.95 -30.45
CA VAL A 100 -13.11 -19.64 -30.04
C VAL A 100 -12.23 -19.78 -28.79
N LEU A 101 -12.73 -20.41 -27.71
CA LEU A 101 -11.96 -20.62 -26.47
C LEU A 101 -10.65 -21.37 -26.70
N THR A 102 -10.70 -22.44 -27.51
CA THR A 102 -9.52 -23.24 -27.84
C THR A 102 -8.46 -22.41 -28.56
N LYS A 103 -8.90 -21.54 -29.47
CA LYS A 103 -8.01 -20.68 -30.26
C LYS A 103 -7.42 -19.54 -29.44
N LEU A 104 -8.20 -18.90 -28.57
CA LEU A 104 -7.70 -17.91 -27.61
C LEU A 104 -6.60 -18.53 -26.72
N ARG A 105 -6.83 -19.75 -26.23
CA ARG A 105 -5.85 -20.48 -25.42
C ARG A 105 -4.57 -20.83 -26.21
N SER A 106 -4.68 -21.29 -27.46
CA SER A 106 -3.50 -21.64 -28.26
C SER A 106 -2.63 -20.43 -28.59
N GLU A 107 -3.26 -19.27 -28.81
CA GLU A 107 -2.59 -17.99 -29.07
C GLU A 107 -2.14 -17.27 -27.78
N LYS A 108 -2.35 -17.88 -26.60
CA LYS A 108 -1.98 -17.34 -25.28
C LYS A 108 -2.63 -15.98 -24.96
N ILE A 109 -3.85 -15.77 -25.44
CA ILE A 109 -4.64 -14.58 -25.11
C ILE A 109 -5.30 -14.80 -23.74
N ALA A 110 -4.98 -13.94 -22.77
CA ALA A 110 -5.38 -14.11 -21.37
C ALA A 110 -6.73 -13.45 -21.01
N THR A 111 -7.38 -12.76 -21.96
CA THR A 111 -8.62 -12.03 -21.73
C THR A 111 -9.72 -12.96 -21.16
N PRO A 112 -10.37 -12.61 -20.04
CA PRO A 112 -11.41 -13.43 -19.43
C PRO A 112 -12.65 -13.54 -20.31
N VAL A 113 -13.25 -14.73 -20.35
CA VAL A 113 -14.41 -15.08 -21.17
C VAL A 113 -15.58 -15.55 -20.30
N ILE A 114 -16.72 -14.87 -20.45
CA ILE A 114 -18.03 -15.32 -19.97
C ILE A 114 -18.73 -16.02 -21.12
N VAL A 115 -19.09 -17.28 -20.91
CA VAL A 115 -19.80 -18.05 -21.92
C VAL A 115 -21.31 -17.92 -21.73
N GLN A 116 -22.07 -17.79 -22.81
CA GLN A 116 -23.53 -17.88 -22.81
C GLN A 116 -23.99 -19.14 -23.53
N THR A 117 -24.98 -19.83 -23.00
CA THR A 117 -25.54 -21.05 -23.62
C THR A 117 -27.03 -21.18 -23.37
N ALA A 118 -27.79 -21.65 -24.36
CA ALA A 118 -29.20 -22.00 -24.18
C ALA A 118 -29.40 -23.34 -23.45
N GLN A 119 -28.35 -24.18 -23.36
CA GLN A 119 -28.40 -25.49 -22.73
C GLN A 119 -27.67 -25.45 -21.38
N GLY A 120 -28.41 -25.60 -20.28
CA GLY A 120 -27.88 -25.67 -18.92
C GLY A 120 -27.34 -27.06 -18.52
N GLY A 121 -27.01 -27.92 -19.49
CA GLY A 121 -26.47 -29.24 -19.23
C GLY A 121 -25.07 -29.16 -18.61
N ILE A 122 -24.83 -29.91 -17.53
CA ILE A 122 -23.58 -29.89 -16.77
C ILE A 122 -22.37 -30.15 -17.70
N ASP A 123 -22.51 -31.05 -18.68
CA ASP A 123 -21.43 -31.42 -19.60
C ASP A 123 -20.97 -30.24 -20.48
N VAL A 124 -21.89 -29.41 -20.96
CA VAL A 124 -21.57 -28.24 -21.82
C VAL A 124 -20.82 -27.18 -21.01
N VAL A 125 -21.29 -26.92 -19.78
CA VAL A 125 -20.65 -25.97 -18.86
C VAL A 125 -19.25 -26.45 -18.49
N VAL A 126 -19.09 -27.73 -18.11
CA VAL A 126 -17.79 -28.30 -17.75
C VAL A 126 -16.81 -28.23 -18.92
N ASN A 127 -17.26 -28.52 -20.14
CA ASN A 127 -16.41 -28.42 -21.33
C ASN A 127 -15.97 -26.99 -21.62
N ALA A 128 -16.86 -26.01 -21.48
CA ALA A 128 -16.52 -24.59 -21.65
C ALA A 128 -15.50 -24.11 -20.61
N MET A 129 -15.68 -24.47 -19.33
CA MET A 129 -14.73 -24.13 -18.26
C MET A 129 -13.35 -24.79 -18.51
N ASN A 130 -13.32 -26.07 -18.90
CA ASN A 130 -12.06 -26.77 -19.22
C ASN A 130 -11.32 -26.16 -20.42
N ALA A 131 -12.07 -25.63 -21.39
CA ALA A 131 -11.52 -24.94 -22.56
C ALA A 131 -10.96 -23.55 -22.25
N GLY A 132 -11.27 -22.99 -21.07
CA GLY A 132 -10.68 -21.75 -20.57
C GLY A 132 -11.67 -20.64 -20.26
N ALA A 133 -12.98 -20.89 -20.29
CA ALA A 133 -13.96 -19.92 -19.80
C ALA A 133 -13.86 -19.75 -18.27
N GLN A 134 -14.06 -18.53 -17.79
CA GLN A 134 -13.94 -18.18 -16.37
C GLN A 134 -15.31 -18.08 -15.67
N ASP A 135 -16.39 -17.87 -16.42
CA ASP A 135 -17.76 -17.94 -15.92
C ASP A 135 -18.72 -18.33 -17.05
N PHE A 136 -19.94 -18.73 -16.71
CA PHE A 136 -20.99 -19.10 -17.66
C PHE A 136 -22.37 -18.53 -17.29
N ALA A 137 -23.18 -18.26 -18.30
CA ALA A 137 -24.55 -17.81 -18.18
C ALA A 137 -25.49 -18.69 -19.02
N VAL A 138 -26.58 -19.16 -18.42
CA VAL A 138 -27.60 -19.93 -19.13
C VAL A 138 -28.68 -18.96 -19.59
N LYS A 139 -28.98 -18.95 -20.90
CA LYS A 139 -30.04 -18.14 -21.49
C LYS A 139 -31.41 -18.75 -21.13
N PRO A 140 -32.42 -17.95 -20.71
CA PRO A 140 -32.38 -16.49 -20.60
C PRO A 140 -31.64 -16.02 -19.34
N VAL A 141 -30.64 -15.14 -19.52
CA VAL A 141 -29.85 -14.57 -18.43
C VAL A 141 -30.42 -13.21 -18.01
N SER A 142 -30.54 -12.97 -16.70
CA SER A 142 -30.88 -11.63 -16.21
C SER A 142 -29.70 -10.69 -16.37
N LEU A 143 -29.96 -9.45 -16.79
CA LEU A 143 -28.91 -8.43 -16.96
C LEU A 143 -28.14 -8.17 -15.66
N GLU A 144 -28.82 -8.26 -14.51
CA GLU A 144 -28.22 -8.11 -13.20
C GLU A 144 -27.18 -9.19 -12.90
N ARG A 145 -27.50 -10.47 -13.20
CA ARG A 145 -26.53 -11.57 -13.05
C ARG A 145 -25.32 -11.38 -13.95
N LEU A 146 -25.54 -11.02 -15.21
CA LEU A 146 -24.46 -10.81 -16.16
C LEU A 146 -23.55 -9.64 -15.73
N ASN A 147 -24.12 -8.56 -15.22
CA ASN A 147 -23.36 -7.43 -14.68
C ASN A 147 -22.52 -7.83 -13.46
N VAL A 148 -23.03 -8.70 -12.58
CA VAL A 148 -22.27 -9.25 -11.45
C VAL A 148 -21.09 -10.08 -11.95
N SER A 149 -21.31 -10.97 -12.92
CA SER A 149 -20.25 -11.79 -13.53
C SER A 149 -19.17 -10.93 -14.21
N ILE A 150 -19.57 -9.94 -15.01
CA ILE A 150 -18.65 -8.98 -15.66
C ILE A 150 -17.81 -8.25 -14.62
N ARG A 151 -18.45 -7.71 -13.58
CA ARG A 151 -17.75 -6.99 -12.51
C ARG A 151 -16.79 -7.90 -11.75
N ASN A 152 -17.18 -9.13 -11.47
CA ASN A 152 -16.34 -10.09 -10.74
C ASN A 152 -15.12 -10.49 -11.57
N LEU A 153 -15.28 -10.79 -12.86
CA LEU A 153 -14.15 -11.20 -13.70
C LEU A 153 -13.19 -10.07 -14.02
N LEU A 154 -13.68 -8.85 -14.23
CA LEU A 154 -12.81 -7.67 -14.37
C LEU A 154 -12.01 -7.41 -13.08
N LYS A 155 -12.58 -7.69 -11.90
CA LYS A 155 -11.85 -7.65 -10.62
C LYS A 155 -10.84 -8.80 -10.49
N THR A 156 -11.19 -10.03 -10.89
CA THR A 156 -10.30 -11.20 -10.82
C THR A 156 -9.13 -11.11 -11.80
N SER A 157 -9.34 -10.59 -13.01
CA SER A 157 -8.25 -10.34 -13.97
C SER A 157 -7.25 -9.30 -13.46
N ALA A 158 -7.74 -8.23 -12.83
CA ALA A 158 -6.89 -7.24 -12.18
C ALA A 158 -6.04 -7.87 -11.04
N LEU A 159 -6.63 -8.79 -10.27
CA LEU A 159 -5.93 -9.56 -9.23
C LEU A 159 -4.87 -10.53 -9.81
N GLU A 160 -5.14 -11.18 -10.94
CA GLU A 160 -4.18 -12.07 -11.62
C GLU A 160 -2.99 -11.32 -12.24
N ASP A 161 -3.24 -10.13 -12.82
CA ASP A 161 -2.20 -9.23 -13.34
C ASP A 161 -1.31 -8.70 -12.22
N GLU A 162 -1.87 -8.50 -11.03
CA GLU A 162 -1.11 -8.12 -9.84
C GLU A 162 -0.24 -9.26 -9.32
N ILE A 163 -0.77 -10.48 -9.22
CA ILE A 163 0.03 -11.67 -8.86
C ILE A 163 1.20 -11.85 -9.82
N THR A 164 0.99 -11.60 -11.11
CA THR A 164 2.04 -11.69 -12.13
C THR A 164 3.09 -10.59 -11.95
N ARG A 165 2.69 -9.36 -11.64
CA ARG A 165 3.61 -8.25 -11.33
C ARG A 165 4.45 -8.51 -10.08
N PHE A 166 3.87 -9.08 -9.03
CA PHE A 166 4.61 -9.44 -7.82
C PHE A 166 5.66 -10.52 -8.07
N ARG A 167 5.33 -11.54 -8.89
CA ARG A 167 6.31 -12.53 -9.33
C ARG A 167 7.45 -11.91 -10.16
N LYS A 168 7.16 -10.90 -10.98
CA LYS A 168 8.19 -10.19 -11.74
C LYS A 168 9.11 -9.34 -10.85
N GLN A 169 8.56 -8.67 -9.84
CA GLN A 169 9.35 -7.93 -8.84
C GLN A 169 10.29 -8.87 -8.08
N ALA A 170 9.79 -10.01 -7.60
CA ALA A 170 10.59 -10.99 -6.87
C ALA A 170 11.64 -11.69 -7.75
N SER A 171 11.40 -11.80 -9.06
CA SER A 171 12.34 -12.42 -10.02
C SER A 171 13.31 -11.45 -10.69
N GLY A 172 13.24 -10.15 -10.37
CA GLY A 172 14.10 -9.12 -11.00
C GLY A 172 13.80 -8.87 -12.48
N THR A 173 12.60 -9.23 -12.95
CA THR A 173 12.15 -9.06 -14.35
C THR A 173 11.17 -7.91 -14.51
N LEU A 174 11.01 -7.07 -13.48
CA LEU A 174 10.16 -5.88 -13.49
C LEU A 174 10.63 -4.92 -14.59
N THR A 175 9.68 -4.47 -15.41
CA THR A 175 9.92 -3.51 -16.50
C THR A 175 9.15 -2.22 -16.24
N PHE A 176 9.37 -1.21 -17.09
CA PHE A 176 8.60 0.03 -17.00
C PHE A 176 7.11 -0.14 -17.22
N ASP A 177 6.68 -1.19 -17.94
CA ASP A 177 5.26 -1.47 -18.21
C ASP A 177 4.54 -2.01 -16.96
N ASP A 178 5.28 -2.48 -15.96
CA ASP A 178 4.74 -2.97 -14.70
C ASP A 178 4.52 -1.82 -13.67
N ILE A 179 4.99 -0.60 -13.95
CA ILE A 179 4.89 0.56 -13.05
C ILE A 179 3.50 1.19 -13.15
N ILE A 180 2.84 1.32 -12.00
CA ILE A 180 1.52 1.95 -11.91
C ILE A 180 1.67 3.47 -11.89
N THR A 181 1.16 4.12 -12.92
CA THR A 181 1.06 5.59 -12.97
C THR A 181 0.05 6.05 -14.02
N HIS A 182 -0.59 7.18 -13.74
CA HIS A 182 -1.41 7.98 -14.65
C HIS A 182 -0.91 9.44 -14.71
N SER A 183 0.19 9.77 -14.02
CA SER A 183 0.72 11.13 -13.95
C SER A 183 1.67 11.45 -15.10
N PRO A 184 1.47 12.57 -15.82
CA PRO A 184 2.42 13.05 -16.83
C PRO A 184 3.82 13.32 -16.27
N ALA A 185 3.94 13.59 -14.97
CA ALA A 185 5.23 13.79 -14.32
C ALA A 185 6.04 12.48 -14.26
N MET A 186 5.37 11.37 -14.00
CA MET A 186 5.98 10.04 -13.98
C MET A 186 6.23 9.47 -15.37
N GLU A 187 5.42 9.82 -16.38
CA GLU A 187 5.74 9.47 -17.76
C GLU A 187 7.11 10.01 -18.20
N ARG A 188 7.48 11.23 -17.76
CA ARG A 188 8.82 11.78 -18.02
C ARG A 188 9.91 10.96 -17.35
N VAL A 189 9.70 10.51 -16.12
CA VAL A 189 10.63 9.63 -15.39
C VAL A 189 10.80 8.30 -16.11
N ILE A 190 9.71 7.69 -16.56
CA ILE A 190 9.73 6.44 -17.32
C ILE A 190 10.49 6.61 -18.63
N ASN A 191 10.26 7.70 -19.37
CA ASN A 191 10.96 7.98 -20.61
C ASN A 191 12.47 8.18 -20.42
N LEU A 192 12.88 8.89 -19.37
CA LEU A 192 14.29 9.01 -18.98
C LEU A 192 14.87 7.65 -18.59
N GLY A 193 14.14 6.87 -17.80
CA GLY A 193 14.53 5.51 -17.39
C GLY A 193 14.74 4.57 -18.58
N ARG A 194 13.85 4.59 -19.59
CA ARG A 194 13.98 3.80 -20.83
C ARG A 194 15.25 4.16 -21.60
N ARG A 195 15.55 5.46 -21.73
CA ARG A 195 16.80 5.93 -22.35
C ARG A 195 18.03 5.51 -21.55
N ALA A 196 17.94 5.57 -20.23
CA ALA A 196 19.01 5.15 -19.34
C ALA A 196 19.26 3.64 -19.47
N ALA A 197 18.21 2.82 -19.59
CA ALA A 197 18.30 1.36 -19.68
C ALA A 197 19.16 0.89 -20.88
N SER A 198 19.11 1.61 -22.01
CA SER A 198 19.91 1.33 -23.22
C SER A 198 21.40 1.74 -23.14
N SER A 199 21.85 2.33 -22.03
CA SER A 199 23.23 2.77 -21.83
C SER A 199 23.86 2.11 -20.61
N GLN A 200 25.19 2.08 -20.54
CA GLN A 200 25.95 1.58 -19.37
C GLN A 200 26.46 2.71 -18.46
N ILE A 201 26.06 3.96 -18.73
CA ILE A 201 26.46 5.11 -17.90
C ILE A 201 25.91 5.01 -16.47
N PRO A 202 26.62 5.55 -15.46
CA PRO A 202 26.10 5.68 -14.10
C PRO A 202 24.81 6.50 -14.07
N ILE A 203 23.85 6.06 -13.26
CA ILE A 203 22.55 6.70 -13.09
C ILE A 203 22.41 7.14 -11.64
N LEU A 204 21.98 8.39 -11.43
CA LEU A 204 21.65 8.91 -10.11
C LEU A 204 20.14 9.16 -10.02
N ILE A 205 19.46 8.45 -9.14
CA ILE A 205 18.03 8.58 -8.88
C ILE A 205 17.83 9.44 -7.64
N GLU A 206 17.24 10.61 -7.81
CA GLU A 206 16.94 11.54 -6.72
C GLU A 206 15.44 11.56 -6.44
N GLY A 207 15.07 11.69 -5.17
CA GLY A 207 13.69 11.86 -4.76
C GLY A 207 13.48 11.51 -3.29
N GLU A 208 12.41 12.04 -2.70
CA GLU A 208 12.10 11.85 -1.29
C GLU A 208 12.04 10.37 -0.85
N SER A 209 12.08 10.12 0.46
CA SER A 209 11.92 8.75 0.93
C SER A 209 10.53 8.21 0.56
N GLY A 210 10.48 6.95 0.09
CA GLY A 210 9.23 6.28 -0.24
C GLY A 210 8.62 6.64 -1.61
N VAL A 211 9.30 7.37 -2.50
CA VAL A 211 8.78 7.70 -3.85
C VAL A 211 8.86 6.56 -4.87
N GLY A 212 9.56 5.46 -4.56
CA GLY A 212 9.74 4.32 -5.47
C GLY A 212 11.09 4.26 -6.20
N LYS A 213 12.17 4.81 -5.62
CA LYS A 213 13.52 4.81 -6.23
C LYS A 213 14.01 3.41 -6.62
N GLU A 214 13.85 2.43 -5.72
CA GLU A 214 14.23 1.03 -5.96
C GLU A 214 13.43 0.39 -7.10
N LEU A 215 12.14 0.72 -7.21
CA LEU A 215 11.27 0.22 -8.27
C LEU A 215 11.71 0.75 -9.65
N ILE A 216 12.08 2.04 -9.73
CA ILE A 216 12.69 2.61 -10.95
C ILE A 216 14.04 1.96 -11.27
N ALA A 217 14.91 1.77 -10.28
CA ALA A 217 16.20 1.09 -10.48
C ALA A 217 16.01 -0.34 -11.03
N SER A 218 15.04 -1.07 -10.50
CA SER A 218 14.69 -2.42 -10.93
C SER A 218 14.14 -2.42 -12.36
N ALA A 219 13.26 -1.48 -12.70
CA ALA A 219 12.72 -1.31 -14.04
C ALA A 219 13.81 -0.99 -15.08
N ILE A 220 14.78 -0.13 -14.72
CA ILE A 220 15.94 0.19 -15.57
C ILE A 220 16.75 -1.09 -15.86
N GLN A 221 17.00 -1.90 -14.83
CA GLN A 221 17.73 -3.15 -14.98
C GLN A 221 16.98 -4.16 -15.85
N GLY A 222 15.69 -4.39 -15.55
CA GLY A 222 14.84 -5.34 -16.28
C GLY A 222 14.61 -4.96 -17.75
N SER A 223 14.71 -3.66 -18.07
CA SER A 223 14.59 -3.14 -19.43
C SER A 223 15.93 -2.96 -20.16
N GLY A 224 17.06 -3.26 -19.52
CA GLY A 224 18.41 -3.07 -20.07
C GLY A 224 19.09 -4.36 -20.55
N ASP A 225 20.31 -4.23 -21.07
CA ASP A 225 21.10 -5.37 -21.58
C ASP A 225 21.45 -6.40 -20.49
N ARG A 226 21.51 -5.95 -19.23
CA ARG A 226 21.87 -6.79 -18.08
C ARG A 226 20.65 -7.44 -17.41
N LYS A 227 19.46 -7.42 -18.01
CA LYS A 227 18.22 -7.97 -17.41
C LYS A 227 18.27 -9.43 -16.93
N SER A 228 19.17 -10.25 -17.49
CA SER A 228 19.39 -11.65 -17.08
C SER A 228 20.56 -11.83 -16.10
N LYS A 229 21.19 -10.74 -15.66
CA LYS A 229 22.33 -10.70 -14.74
C LYS A 229 21.88 -10.25 -13.35
N PRO A 230 22.61 -10.61 -12.29
CA PRO A 230 22.23 -10.24 -10.93
C PRO A 230 22.19 -8.72 -10.75
N MET A 231 21.20 -8.26 -9.98
CA MET A 231 21.14 -6.93 -9.43
C MET A 231 21.39 -7.03 -7.93
N ILE A 232 22.52 -6.51 -7.48
CA ILE A 232 22.89 -6.51 -6.06
C ILE A 232 22.44 -5.17 -5.49
N THR A 233 21.54 -5.20 -4.52
CA THR A 233 21.02 -4.02 -3.84
C THR A 233 21.73 -3.83 -2.49
N VAL A 234 22.08 -2.59 -2.18
CA VAL A 234 22.70 -2.22 -0.90
C VAL A 234 22.07 -0.91 -0.45
N ASN A 235 21.44 -0.91 0.72
CA ASN A 235 21.02 0.31 1.39
C ASN A 235 22.17 0.77 2.31
N CYS A 236 22.78 1.90 1.96
CA CYS A 236 23.93 2.42 2.69
C CYS A 236 23.56 3.00 4.07
N GLY A 237 22.37 3.59 4.23
CA GLY A 237 21.90 4.13 5.50
C GLY A 237 21.48 3.08 6.53
N ALA A 238 21.17 1.86 6.08
CA ALA A 238 20.81 0.75 6.97
C ALA A 238 22.05 0.01 7.56
N ILE A 239 23.25 0.31 7.09
CA ILE A 239 24.48 -0.38 7.47
C ILE A 239 25.26 0.48 8.48
N PRO A 240 25.72 -0.10 9.61
CA PRO A 240 26.61 0.61 10.53
C PRO A 240 27.87 1.12 9.82
N GLU A 241 28.27 2.37 10.08
CA GLU A 241 29.41 3.02 9.42
C GLU A 241 30.70 2.19 9.48
N ASN A 242 30.96 1.52 10.60
CA ASN A 242 32.14 0.69 10.79
C ASN A 242 32.13 -0.64 9.98
N LEU A 243 30.98 -1.02 9.41
CA LEU A 243 30.82 -2.24 8.61
C LEU A 243 30.60 -1.96 7.12
N VAL A 244 30.22 -0.74 6.75
CA VAL A 244 29.86 -0.41 5.36
C VAL A 244 30.99 -0.68 4.37
N GLU A 245 32.23 -0.36 4.76
CA GLU A 245 33.43 -0.63 3.95
C GLU A 245 33.61 -2.14 3.72
N SER A 246 33.51 -2.93 4.77
CA SER A 246 33.67 -4.39 4.75
C SER A 246 32.58 -5.09 3.95
N ILE A 247 31.34 -4.60 4.02
CA ILE A 247 30.21 -5.14 3.25
C ILE A 247 30.36 -4.79 1.76
N LEU A 248 30.69 -3.54 1.43
CA LEU A 248 30.81 -3.11 0.04
C LEU A 248 32.02 -3.74 -0.66
N PHE A 249 33.22 -3.62 -0.08
CA PHE A 249 34.47 -4.01 -0.74
C PHE A 249 34.96 -5.42 -0.38
N GLY A 250 34.49 -5.97 0.74
CA GLY A 250 34.93 -7.27 1.26
C GLY A 250 36.20 -7.14 2.11
N HIS A 251 36.58 -8.24 2.77
CA HIS A 251 37.79 -8.30 3.58
C HIS A 251 38.43 -9.69 3.53
N GLU A 252 39.75 -9.71 3.70
CA GLU A 252 40.51 -10.94 3.92
C GLU A 252 40.47 -11.36 5.40
N LYS A 253 40.70 -12.65 5.65
CA LYS A 253 40.78 -13.18 7.02
C LYS A 253 41.88 -12.45 7.81
N GLY A 254 41.53 -11.94 8.99
CA GLY A 254 42.44 -11.19 9.87
C GLY A 254 42.64 -9.72 9.50
N ALA A 255 41.82 -9.15 8.61
CA ALA A 255 41.93 -7.75 8.21
C ALA A 255 41.67 -6.74 9.34
N PHE A 256 40.82 -7.08 10.31
CA PHE A 256 40.53 -6.29 11.51
C PHE A 256 40.12 -7.21 12.68
N THR A 257 40.00 -6.66 13.88
CA THR A 257 39.58 -7.42 15.07
C THR A 257 38.15 -7.94 14.89
N GLY A 258 37.98 -9.26 14.77
CA GLY A 258 36.70 -9.92 14.48
C GLY A 258 36.56 -10.50 13.07
N ALA A 259 37.51 -10.23 12.16
CA ALA A 259 37.56 -10.79 10.81
C ALA A 259 38.03 -12.26 10.81
N ASN A 260 37.22 -13.17 11.37
CA ASN A 260 37.56 -14.58 11.53
C ASN A 260 37.58 -15.35 10.19
N GLU A 261 36.82 -14.88 9.21
CA GLU A 261 36.66 -15.49 7.90
C GLU A 261 36.84 -14.43 6.79
N LYS A 262 36.99 -14.89 5.56
CA LYS A 262 37.03 -14.01 4.38
C LYS A 262 35.60 -13.67 3.98
N HIS A 263 35.33 -12.40 3.66
CA HIS A 263 34.03 -11.94 3.17
C HIS A 263 34.16 -11.35 1.77
N VAL A 264 33.31 -11.80 0.85
CA VAL A 264 33.23 -11.25 -0.51
C VAL A 264 32.36 -10.00 -0.49
N GLY A 265 32.88 -8.88 -1.02
CA GLY A 265 32.16 -7.61 -1.04
C GLY A 265 31.07 -7.55 -2.10
N LYS A 266 30.08 -6.67 -1.90
CA LYS A 266 28.97 -6.43 -2.83
C LYS A 266 29.41 -6.02 -4.24
N PHE A 267 30.53 -5.31 -4.39
CA PHE A 267 31.09 -5.02 -5.72
C PHE A 267 31.50 -6.28 -6.49
N GLN A 268 32.04 -7.29 -5.80
CA GLN A 268 32.42 -8.56 -6.43
C GLN A 268 31.19 -9.42 -6.73
N GLU A 269 30.19 -9.43 -5.84
CA GLU A 269 28.91 -10.09 -6.10
C GLU A 269 28.21 -9.50 -7.33
N ALA A 270 28.32 -8.18 -7.55
CA ALA A 270 27.72 -7.47 -8.67
C ALA A 270 28.53 -7.57 -9.98
N ASN A 271 29.66 -8.30 -9.98
CA ASN A 271 30.52 -8.41 -11.15
C ASN A 271 29.77 -9.09 -12.32
N GLY A 272 29.77 -8.43 -13.48
CA GLY A 272 28.99 -8.82 -14.66
C GLY A 272 27.50 -8.46 -14.60
N GLY A 273 27.03 -7.86 -13.50
CA GLY A 273 25.65 -7.46 -13.25
C GLY A 273 25.52 -5.96 -12.96
N THR A 274 24.57 -5.63 -12.09
CA THR A 274 24.25 -4.25 -11.70
C THR A 274 24.33 -4.11 -10.19
N LEU A 275 24.96 -3.03 -9.73
CA LEU A 275 25.01 -2.65 -8.32
C LEU A 275 24.06 -1.46 -8.11
N PHE A 276 23.08 -1.64 -7.24
CA PHE A 276 22.18 -0.58 -6.80
C PHE A 276 22.58 -0.12 -5.39
N LEU A 277 23.03 1.13 -5.29
CA LEU A 277 23.37 1.77 -4.00
C LEU A 277 22.24 2.73 -3.62
N ASP A 278 21.41 2.36 -2.67
CA ASP A 278 20.41 3.25 -2.08
C ASP A 278 21.02 4.07 -0.94
N GLU A 279 20.54 5.30 -0.81
CA GLU A 279 21.04 6.28 0.17
C GLU A 279 22.55 6.53 0.07
N VAL A 280 23.07 6.73 -1.15
CA VAL A 280 24.52 6.96 -1.41
C VAL A 280 25.08 8.18 -0.66
N GLY A 281 24.22 9.13 -0.28
CA GLY A 281 24.60 10.30 0.52
C GLY A 281 24.98 9.98 1.98
N GLU A 282 24.62 8.80 2.49
CA GLU A 282 24.97 8.34 3.84
C GLU A 282 26.37 7.71 3.92
N LEU A 283 27.09 7.62 2.79
CA LEU A 283 28.40 6.98 2.77
C LEU A 283 29.46 7.81 3.53
N PRO A 284 30.25 7.20 4.43
CA PRO A 284 31.41 7.84 5.03
C PRO A 284 32.44 8.32 3.99
N GLN A 285 33.17 9.38 4.30
CA GLN A 285 34.13 10.04 3.40
C GLN A 285 35.23 9.10 2.86
N ASP A 286 35.74 8.21 3.69
CA ASP A 286 36.74 7.19 3.30
C ASP A 286 36.17 6.16 2.32
N VAL A 287 34.91 5.80 2.50
CA VAL A 287 34.16 4.90 1.60
C VAL A 287 33.85 5.59 0.27
N GLN A 288 33.55 6.89 0.29
CA GLN A 288 33.37 7.70 -0.93
C GLN A 288 34.63 7.70 -1.81
N VAL A 289 35.83 7.78 -1.21
CA VAL A 289 37.10 7.69 -1.95
C VAL A 289 37.25 6.34 -2.65
N LYS A 290 36.90 5.24 -1.98
CA LYS A 290 36.98 3.90 -2.56
C LYS A 290 35.92 3.67 -3.65
N LEU A 291 34.71 4.21 -3.47
CA LEU A 291 33.67 4.18 -4.50
C LEU A 291 34.13 4.94 -5.76
N LEU A 292 34.78 6.09 -5.61
CA LEU A 292 35.34 6.85 -6.74
C LEU A 292 36.38 6.01 -7.51
N ARG A 293 37.30 5.33 -6.81
CA ARG A 293 38.27 4.42 -7.45
C ARG A 293 37.58 3.28 -8.20
N ALA A 294 36.56 2.66 -7.60
CA ALA A 294 35.79 1.61 -8.27
C ALA A 294 35.14 2.10 -9.57
N LEU A 295 34.69 3.36 -9.63
CA LEU A 295 34.07 3.97 -10.82
C LEU A 295 35.05 4.45 -11.88
N GLN A 296 36.29 4.76 -11.50
CA GLN A 296 37.32 5.26 -12.41
C GLN A 296 38.16 4.12 -12.97
N GLU A 297 38.58 3.19 -12.12
CA GLU A 297 39.57 2.16 -12.42
C GLU A 297 38.94 0.78 -12.66
N ASN A 298 37.64 0.60 -12.33
CA ASN A 298 36.98 -0.72 -12.33
C ASN A 298 37.71 -1.73 -11.43
N GLU A 299 38.31 -1.24 -10.35
CA GLU A 299 39.07 -2.01 -9.37
C GLU A 299 38.62 -1.64 -7.95
N ILE A 300 38.59 -2.63 -7.07
CA ILE A 300 38.31 -2.44 -5.65
C ILE A 300 39.44 -2.98 -4.79
N ASP A 301 39.60 -2.40 -3.60
CA ASP A 301 40.59 -2.80 -2.60
C ASP A 301 39.88 -3.42 -1.37
N PRO A 302 39.71 -4.75 -1.31
CA PRO A 302 39.19 -5.40 -0.10
C PRO A 302 40.11 -5.13 1.10
N ILE A 303 39.53 -5.05 2.29
CA ILE A 303 40.28 -4.73 3.51
C ILE A 303 41.30 -5.85 3.78
N GLY A 304 42.57 -5.46 3.94
CA GLY A 304 43.69 -6.40 4.14
C GLY A 304 44.15 -7.13 2.87
N ALA A 305 43.58 -6.86 1.70
CA ALA A 305 44.04 -7.44 0.45
C ALA A 305 45.39 -6.84 0.02
N LYS A 306 46.25 -7.70 -0.56
CA LYS A 306 47.57 -7.28 -1.07
C LYS A 306 47.52 -6.68 -2.49
N ARG A 307 46.42 -6.90 -3.21
CA ARG A 307 46.24 -6.50 -4.61
C ARG A 307 44.79 -6.09 -4.85
N PRO A 308 44.56 -5.09 -5.72
CA PRO A 308 43.22 -4.75 -6.17
C PRO A 308 42.53 -5.91 -6.91
N VAL A 309 41.20 -5.88 -6.92
CA VAL A 309 40.34 -6.85 -7.63
C VAL A 309 39.56 -6.12 -8.72
N LYS A 310 39.71 -6.58 -9.97
CA LYS A 310 38.93 -6.04 -11.09
C LYS A 310 37.46 -6.46 -11.00
N VAL A 311 36.57 -5.49 -11.19
CA VAL A 311 35.12 -5.67 -11.18
C VAL A 311 34.49 -4.93 -12.36
N ASN A 312 33.51 -5.55 -13.02
CA ASN A 312 32.75 -4.96 -14.11
C ASN A 312 31.28 -4.90 -13.73
N PHE A 313 30.84 -3.77 -13.18
CA PHE A 313 29.47 -3.57 -12.73
C PHE A 313 28.87 -2.35 -13.43
N ARG A 314 27.54 -2.35 -13.58
CA ARG A 314 26.79 -1.15 -13.89
C ARG A 314 26.32 -0.53 -12.58
N LEU A 315 26.53 0.77 -12.39
CA LEU A 315 26.09 1.47 -11.18
C LEU A 315 24.75 2.17 -11.39
N ILE A 316 23.81 1.92 -10.47
CA ILE A 316 22.63 2.75 -10.25
C ILE A 316 22.70 3.22 -8.79
N SER A 317 22.65 4.53 -8.56
CA SER A 317 22.68 5.11 -7.22
C SER A 317 21.37 5.83 -6.94
N ALA A 318 20.95 5.86 -5.68
CA ALA A 318 19.77 6.56 -5.23
C ALA A 318 20.06 7.38 -3.97
N THR A 319 19.34 8.49 -3.82
CA THR A 319 19.43 9.36 -2.64
C THR A 319 18.13 10.13 -2.42
N ASN A 320 17.81 10.41 -1.17
CA ASN A 320 16.76 11.35 -0.75
C ASN A 320 17.30 12.74 -0.39
N ARG A 321 18.62 12.90 -0.33
CA ARG A 321 19.30 14.16 -0.05
C ARG A 321 19.72 14.87 -1.33
N ARG A 322 19.90 16.19 -1.25
CA ARG A 322 20.48 16.97 -2.35
C ARG A 322 21.99 16.93 -2.26
N LEU A 323 22.63 16.04 -3.03
CA LEU A 323 24.08 15.85 -2.96
C LEU A 323 24.88 17.12 -3.24
N ILE A 324 24.36 18.03 -4.06
CA ILE A 324 25.02 19.31 -4.32
C ILE A 324 25.10 20.23 -3.08
N GLU A 325 24.16 20.11 -2.15
CA GLU A 325 24.18 20.82 -0.87
C GLU A 325 25.19 20.15 0.08
N GLU A 326 25.17 18.82 0.17
CA GLU A 326 26.15 18.03 0.94
C GLU A 326 27.61 18.24 0.49
N VAL A 327 27.82 18.53 -0.81
CA VAL A 327 29.13 18.92 -1.33
C VAL A 327 29.58 20.28 -0.79
N LYS A 328 28.67 21.25 -0.71
CA LYS A 328 28.98 22.58 -0.15
C LYS A 328 29.29 22.51 1.34
N ASP A 329 28.62 21.61 2.04
CA ASP A 329 28.80 21.38 3.48
C ASP A 329 30.03 20.49 3.79
N GLY A 330 30.72 19.99 2.75
CA GLY A 330 31.93 19.17 2.89
C GLY A 330 31.67 17.73 3.34
N VAL A 331 30.41 17.31 3.40
CA VAL A 331 29.99 15.96 3.80
C VAL A 331 30.10 14.98 2.64
N PHE A 332 29.88 15.45 1.41
CA PHE A 332 30.01 14.66 0.20
C PHE A 332 31.12 15.19 -0.70
N ARG A 333 31.90 14.30 -1.32
CA ARG A 333 33.01 14.71 -2.17
C ARG A 333 32.54 15.20 -3.54
N GLU A 334 33.07 16.33 -3.96
CA GLU A 334 32.76 16.95 -5.25
C GLU A 334 33.16 16.05 -6.45
N ASP A 335 34.33 15.41 -6.38
CA ASP A 335 34.84 14.52 -7.43
C ASP A 335 33.93 13.30 -7.66
N LEU A 336 33.44 12.69 -6.57
CA LEU A 336 32.48 11.60 -6.62
C LEU A 336 31.12 12.07 -7.13
N TYR A 337 30.63 13.24 -6.70
CA TYR A 337 29.35 13.78 -7.15
C TYR A 337 29.27 13.88 -8.67
N TYR A 338 30.27 14.49 -9.31
CA TYR A 338 30.27 14.61 -10.78
C TYR A 338 30.38 13.26 -11.49
N ARG A 339 30.97 12.24 -10.85
CA ARG A 339 31.07 10.89 -11.42
C ARG A 339 29.77 10.09 -11.29
N LEU A 340 28.98 10.35 -10.26
CA LEU A 340 27.65 9.75 -10.07
C LEU A 340 26.58 10.47 -10.88
N ASN A 341 26.62 11.80 -10.92
CA ASN A 341 25.62 12.66 -11.55
C ASN A 341 25.79 12.78 -13.08
N VAL A 342 26.01 11.65 -13.76
CA VAL A 342 26.14 11.59 -15.22
C VAL A 342 24.77 11.55 -15.89
N PHE A 343 23.83 10.80 -15.30
CA PHE A 343 22.45 10.72 -15.77
C PHE A 343 21.48 10.83 -14.58
N PRO A 344 21.09 12.06 -14.19
CA PRO A 344 20.14 12.26 -13.11
C PRO A 344 18.70 11.94 -13.53
N ILE A 345 17.98 11.24 -12.65
CA ILE A 345 16.55 10.99 -12.75
C ILE A 345 15.91 11.46 -11.45
N TRP A 346 15.14 12.55 -11.52
CA TRP A 346 14.38 13.04 -10.38
C TRP A 346 12.97 12.44 -10.37
N ILE A 347 12.59 11.78 -9.27
CA ILE A 347 11.27 11.21 -9.07
C ILE A 347 10.40 12.20 -8.26
N PRO A 348 9.26 12.65 -8.80
CA PRO A 348 8.37 13.55 -8.09
C PRO A 348 7.76 12.91 -6.84
N PRO A 349 7.58 13.68 -5.76
CA PRO A 349 6.86 13.23 -4.58
C PRO A 349 5.38 13.00 -4.90
N LEU A 350 4.71 12.14 -4.13
CA LEU A 350 3.33 11.70 -4.39
C LEU A 350 2.33 12.88 -4.42
N ARG A 351 2.57 13.93 -3.64
CA ARG A 351 1.76 15.16 -3.64
C ARG A 351 1.74 15.93 -4.97
N ASP A 352 2.75 15.74 -5.82
CA ASP A 352 2.89 16.36 -7.14
C ASP A 352 2.40 15.44 -8.27
N ARG A 353 1.89 14.25 -7.92
CA ARG A 353 1.34 13.22 -8.82
C ARG A 353 0.11 12.54 -8.20
N ARG A 354 -0.84 13.35 -7.72
CA ARG A 354 -2.01 12.86 -6.98
C ARG A 354 -2.91 11.95 -7.80
N GLU A 355 -2.85 12.05 -9.12
CA GLU A 355 -3.55 11.21 -10.09
C GLU A 355 -3.15 9.73 -9.97
N ASP A 356 -1.96 9.44 -9.42
CA ASP A 356 -1.49 8.08 -9.18
C ASP A 356 -2.14 7.45 -7.93
N ILE A 357 -2.66 8.25 -6.99
CA ILE A 357 -3.14 7.77 -5.69
C ILE A 357 -4.27 6.74 -5.85
N PRO A 358 -5.34 6.97 -6.64
CA PRO A 358 -6.40 5.98 -6.77
C PRO A 358 -5.90 4.63 -7.32
N ALA A 359 -5.09 4.65 -8.37
CA ALA A 359 -4.55 3.44 -8.98
C ALA A 359 -3.62 2.68 -8.03
N LEU A 360 -2.75 3.39 -7.31
CA LEU A 360 -1.90 2.80 -6.27
C LEU A 360 -2.71 2.21 -5.11
N THR A 361 -3.74 2.91 -4.65
CA THR A 361 -4.62 2.43 -3.58
C THR A 361 -5.34 1.15 -3.99
N HIS A 362 -5.90 1.10 -5.20
CA HIS A 362 -6.56 -0.10 -5.71
C HIS A 362 -5.57 -1.27 -5.83
N HIS A 363 -4.34 -0.99 -6.27
CA HIS A 363 -3.30 -1.99 -6.35
C HIS A 363 -2.92 -2.58 -4.99
N PHE A 364 -2.69 -1.73 -4.00
CA PHE A 364 -2.36 -2.20 -2.65
C PHE A 364 -3.53 -2.94 -2.00
N LEU A 365 -4.76 -2.47 -2.22
CA LEU A 365 -5.96 -3.15 -1.74
C LEU A 365 -6.02 -4.58 -2.28
N ALA A 366 -5.92 -4.72 -3.60
CA ALA A 366 -6.06 -6.01 -4.27
C ALA A 366 -4.94 -7.00 -3.84
N ARG A 367 -3.70 -6.51 -3.70
CA ARG A 367 -2.59 -7.26 -3.08
C ARG A 367 -2.90 -7.72 -1.66
N PHE A 368 -3.20 -6.78 -0.76
CA PHE A 368 -3.32 -7.09 0.67
C PHE A 368 -4.58 -7.90 0.99
N SER A 369 -5.67 -7.68 0.26
CA SER A 369 -6.87 -8.51 0.38
C SER A 369 -6.60 -9.97 -0.01
N ALA A 370 -5.73 -10.21 -1.00
CA ALA A 370 -5.30 -11.55 -1.37
C ALA A 370 -4.33 -12.17 -0.33
N GLU A 371 -3.34 -11.42 0.14
CA GLU A 371 -2.36 -11.87 1.15
C GLU A 371 -3.02 -12.20 2.51
N GLU A 372 -3.95 -11.37 2.96
CA GLU A 372 -4.66 -11.54 4.25
C GLU A 372 -5.86 -12.49 4.16
N GLY A 373 -6.16 -13.06 3.00
CA GLY A 373 -7.31 -13.95 2.81
C GLY A 373 -8.66 -13.26 3.02
N LYS A 374 -8.74 -11.95 2.72
CA LYS A 374 -9.93 -11.11 2.83
C LYS A 374 -10.44 -10.63 1.45
N PRO A 375 -10.79 -11.52 0.51
CA PRO A 375 -11.25 -11.12 -0.83
C PRO A 375 -12.55 -10.32 -0.81
N GLN A 376 -13.30 -10.32 0.30
CA GLN A 376 -14.49 -9.50 0.47
C GLN A 376 -14.18 -8.00 0.50
N VAL A 377 -12.98 -7.58 0.93
CA VAL A 377 -12.56 -6.17 0.91
C VAL A 377 -12.12 -5.83 -0.51
N ALA A 378 -13.08 -5.50 -1.36
CA ALA A 378 -12.90 -5.45 -2.81
C ALA A 378 -13.12 -4.06 -3.42
N SER A 379 -13.24 -3.03 -2.58
CA SER A 379 -13.43 -1.64 -3.05
C SER A 379 -13.01 -0.60 -2.01
N VAL A 380 -12.89 0.64 -2.47
CA VAL A 380 -12.68 1.83 -1.63
C VAL A 380 -13.85 2.78 -1.88
N ALA A 381 -14.36 3.42 -0.84
CA ALA A 381 -15.43 4.41 -0.96
C ALA A 381 -14.92 5.69 -1.63
N THR A 382 -15.80 6.37 -2.37
CA THR A 382 -15.42 7.56 -3.16
C THR A 382 -14.93 8.70 -2.27
N ASP A 383 -15.60 8.94 -1.14
CA ASP A 383 -15.21 9.92 -0.12
C ASP A 383 -13.86 9.59 0.52
N THR A 384 -13.55 8.30 0.69
CA THR A 384 -12.22 7.83 1.10
C THR A 384 -11.16 8.13 0.05
N LEU A 385 -11.42 7.89 -1.24
CA LEU A 385 -10.47 8.22 -2.31
C LEU A 385 -10.21 9.74 -2.39
N ASP A 386 -11.24 10.56 -2.18
CA ASP A 386 -11.10 12.02 -2.09
C ASP A 386 -10.24 12.44 -0.89
N LEU A 387 -10.46 11.81 0.27
CA LEU A 387 -9.63 12.02 1.46
C LEU A 387 -8.17 11.67 1.16
N LEU A 388 -7.90 10.49 0.61
CA LEU A 388 -6.55 10.03 0.29
C LEU A 388 -5.86 10.97 -0.73
N GLN A 389 -6.57 11.47 -1.73
CA GLN A 389 -6.03 12.42 -2.71
C GLN A 389 -5.75 13.81 -2.13
N SER A 390 -6.47 14.21 -1.06
CA SER A 390 -6.27 15.50 -0.41
C SER A 390 -5.09 15.55 0.54
N TYR A 391 -4.63 14.39 1.03
CA TYR A 391 -3.50 14.30 1.94
C TYR A 391 -2.15 14.50 1.23
N HIS A 392 -1.18 15.09 1.94
CA HIS A 392 0.13 15.46 1.35
C HIS A 392 1.14 14.30 1.26
N TRP A 393 0.91 13.18 1.94
CA TRP A 393 1.77 11.99 1.90
C TRP A 393 3.28 12.28 2.11
N PRO A 394 3.71 12.79 3.27
CA PRO A 394 5.12 13.05 3.55
C PRO A 394 6.03 11.80 3.44
N GLY A 395 5.49 10.60 3.67
CA GLY A 395 6.20 9.33 3.44
C GLY A 395 5.91 8.70 2.07
N ASN A 396 5.30 9.44 1.15
CA ASN A 396 5.04 9.08 -0.24
C ASN A 396 4.31 7.72 -0.39
N ILE A 397 4.69 6.94 -1.42
CA ILE A 397 4.04 5.66 -1.74
C ILE A 397 4.17 4.68 -0.56
N ARG A 398 5.31 4.65 0.13
CA ARG A 398 5.51 3.77 1.30
C ARG A 398 4.52 4.06 2.43
N GLN A 399 4.20 5.33 2.67
CA GLN A 399 3.17 5.70 3.65
C GLN A 399 1.77 5.32 3.18
N LEU A 400 1.46 5.52 1.89
CA LEU A 400 0.19 5.09 1.29
C LEU A 400 0.00 3.57 1.40
N GLU A 401 1.01 2.80 1.02
CA GLU A 401 1.04 1.33 1.12
C GLU A 401 0.74 0.88 2.56
N ASN A 402 1.48 1.43 3.54
CA ASN A 402 1.28 1.10 4.95
C ASN A 402 -0.10 1.51 5.48
N ALA A 403 -0.66 2.62 5.00
CA ALA A 403 -1.99 3.07 5.38
C ALA A 403 -3.06 2.13 4.84
N VAL A 404 -2.97 1.74 3.56
CA VAL A 404 -3.91 0.80 2.93
C VAL A 404 -3.79 -0.59 3.55
N PHE A 405 -2.58 -1.07 3.82
CA PHE A 405 -2.36 -2.34 4.53
C PHE A 405 -3.10 -2.36 5.87
N ARG A 406 -2.88 -1.35 6.71
CA ARG A 406 -3.58 -1.24 8.00
C ARG A 406 -5.09 -1.20 7.85
N ALA A 407 -5.60 -0.46 6.86
CA ALA A 407 -7.02 -0.38 6.58
C ALA A 407 -7.59 -1.77 6.20
N VAL A 408 -6.91 -2.55 5.34
CA VAL A 408 -7.34 -3.92 4.98
C VAL A 408 -7.34 -4.86 6.18
N VAL A 409 -6.30 -4.79 7.03
CA VAL A 409 -6.20 -5.63 8.23
C VAL A 409 -7.33 -5.31 9.22
N LEU A 410 -7.69 -4.05 9.38
CA LEU A 410 -8.73 -3.61 10.34
C LEU A 410 -10.15 -3.63 9.77
N CYS A 411 -10.31 -3.67 8.45
CA CYS A 411 -11.62 -3.65 7.81
C CYS A 411 -12.35 -5.00 8.01
N ASP A 412 -13.58 -4.90 8.50
CA ASP A 412 -14.55 -6.01 8.61
C ASP A 412 -15.61 -5.96 7.48
N GLY A 413 -15.69 -4.85 6.75
CA GLY A 413 -16.65 -4.61 5.67
C GLY A 413 -16.18 -5.04 4.28
N ALA A 414 -17.01 -4.80 3.26
CA ALA A 414 -16.67 -5.09 1.86
C ALA A 414 -15.91 -3.92 1.16
N GLN A 415 -15.78 -2.78 1.86
CA GLN A 415 -15.27 -1.53 1.31
C GLN A 415 -14.49 -0.76 2.37
N LEU A 416 -13.35 -0.16 1.97
CA LEU A 416 -12.60 0.76 2.81
C LEU A 416 -13.27 2.14 2.85
N THR A 417 -13.49 2.63 4.06
CA THR A 417 -14.19 3.87 4.40
C THR A 417 -13.25 4.87 5.07
N VAL A 418 -13.70 6.12 5.26
CA VAL A 418 -12.93 7.16 5.95
C VAL A 418 -12.52 6.73 7.37
N ASP A 419 -13.37 5.96 8.05
CA ASP A 419 -13.12 5.46 9.41
C ASP A 419 -11.92 4.50 9.48
N ASP A 420 -11.55 3.86 8.36
CA ASP A 420 -10.39 2.99 8.26
C ASP A 420 -9.06 3.77 8.16
N PHE A 421 -9.13 5.10 7.97
CA PHE A 421 -7.98 6.01 7.84
C PHE A 421 -7.98 7.14 8.87
N PRO A 422 -8.08 6.85 10.19
CA PRO A 422 -8.30 7.87 11.22
C PRO A 422 -7.18 8.91 11.32
N GLN A 423 -5.93 8.49 11.13
CA GLN A 423 -4.76 9.39 11.15
C GLN A 423 -4.77 10.39 9.99
N ILE A 424 -5.27 9.98 8.83
CA ILE A 424 -5.34 10.83 7.63
C ILE A 424 -6.55 11.75 7.74
N ALA A 425 -7.70 11.23 8.18
CA ALA A 425 -8.89 12.02 8.46
C ALA A 425 -8.62 13.16 9.45
N ALA A 426 -7.88 12.88 10.53
CA ALA A 426 -7.49 13.88 11.52
C ALA A 426 -6.54 14.95 10.96
N ALA A 427 -5.67 14.59 10.01
CA ALA A 427 -4.66 15.50 9.47
C ALA A 427 -5.17 16.39 8.31
N VAL A 428 -6.27 16.00 7.66
CA VAL A 428 -6.87 16.75 6.53
C VAL A 428 -7.88 17.81 7.00
N ASP A 429 -8.28 17.77 8.28
CA ASP A 429 -9.21 18.71 8.92
C ASP A 429 -10.42 19.07 8.04
N ARG A 430 -11.26 18.06 7.77
CA ARG A 430 -12.65 18.30 7.38
C ARG A 430 -13.50 18.15 8.64
N PRO A 431 -14.32 19.15 9.03
CA PRO A 431 -15.35 18.92 10.03
C PRO A 431 -16.35 17.92 9.45
N HIS A 432 -16.23 16.65 9.81
CA HIS A 432 -17.29 15.68 9.56
C HIS A 432 -18.29 15.76 10.71
N PRO A 433 -19.61 15.87 10.42
CA PRO A 433 -20.61 15.73 11.44
C PRO A 433 -20.51 14.30 11.95
N VAL A 434 -20.12 14.16 13.21
CA VAL A 434 -20.17 12.88 13.93
C VAL A 434 -21.60 12.36 13.81
N ARG A 435 -21.82 11.37 12.93
CA ARG A 435 -23.03 10.57 12.97
C ARG A 435 -22.85 9.60 14.13
N THR A 436 -23.14 10.08 15.35
CA THR A 436 -23.34 9.20 16.50
C THR A 436 -24.36 8.15 16.09
N ARG A 437 -23.94 6.87 16.11
CA ARG A 437 -24.86 5.73 16.08
C ARG A 437 -25.91 5.95 17.17
N GLN A 438 -27.13 6.29 16.80
CA GLN A 438 -28.24 6.31 17.73
C GLN A 438 -28.60 4.87 18.06
N ALA A 439 -28.38 4.47 19.31
CA ALA A 439 -29.02 3.31 19.90
C ALA A 439 -30.55 3.52 19.91
N PRO A 440 -31.36 2.44 19.86
CA PRO A 440 -32.82 2.56 19.77
C PRO A 440 -33.39 3.23 21.03
N SER A 441 -33.90 4.45 20.88
CA SER A 441 -34.61 5.17 21.94
C SER A 441 -36.05 4.66 22.03
N ALA A 442 -36.32 3.88 23.07
CA ALA A 442 -37.67 3.74 23.61
C ALA A 442 -37.94 4.91 24.57
N ALA A 443 -39.07 5.62 24.36
CA ALA A 443 -40.01 6.09 25.39
C ALA A 443 -40.61 7.48 25.10
N VAL A 444 -41.94 7.43 24.90
CA VAL A 444 -43.00 8.34 25.34
C VAL A 444 -43.09 9.75 24.72
N SER A 445 -44.08 9.85 23.84
CA SER A 445 -44.72 11.06 23.33
C SER A 445 -45.46 11.84 24.42
N ARG A 446 -45.23 13.16 24.51
CA ARG A 446 -46.24 14.14 24.92
C ARG A 446 -46.14 15.38 24.01
N PRO A 447 -47.26 15.97 23.58
CA PRO A 447 -47.24 17.13 22.67
C PRO A 447 -47.04 18.45 23.44
N PRO A 448 -46.44 19.49 22.83
CA PRO A 448 -46.36 20.82 23.41
C PRO A 448 -47.58 21.69 23.04
N THR A 449 -47.95 22.62 23.91
CA THR A 449 -48.80 23.78 23.62
C THR A 449 -47.99 25.07 23.84
N PRO A 450 -48.26 26.18 23.11
CA PRO A 450 -47.38 27.37 23.05
C PRO A 450 -47.97 28.56 23.86
N PRO A 451 -47.52 29.83 23.70
CA PRO A 451 -46.69 30.58 24.66
C PRO A 451 -47.41 31.79 25.29
N VAL A 452 -46.82 32.43 26.30
CA VAL A 452 -47.22 33.78 26.74
C VAL A 452 -45.98 34.64 27.06
N ASP A 453 -45.95 35.81 26.43
CA ASP A 453 -45.01 36.93 26.56
C ASP A 453 -44.90 37.52 27.97
N LYS A 454 -43.76 38.18 28.24
CA LYS A 454 -43.70 39.60 28.67
C LYS A 454 -42.27 40.17 28.69
N HIS A 455 -42.17 41.37 28.11
CA HIS A 455 -41.21 42.50 28.22
C HIS A 455 -40.21 42.48 29.41
N ALA A 456 -39.01 43.07 29.37
CA ALA A 456 -38.66 44.38 28.82
C ALA A 456 -37.13 44.64 28.80
N GLN A 457 -36.71 45.48 27.84
CA GLN A 457 -35.71 46.57 27.91
C GLN A 457 -34.18 46.29 28.05
N ALA A 458 -33.48 46.79 27.02
CA ALA A 458 -32.06 47.17 26.92
C ALA A 458 -31.78 48.51 27.72
N PRO A 459 -30.60 49.18 27.68
CA PRO A 459 -29.46 49.00 26.76
C PRO A 459 -28.02 49.25 27.28
N LEU A 460 -27.07 48.80 26.44
CA LEU A 460 -25.78 49.42 26.01
C LEU A 460 -24.92 50.19 27.03
N GLU A 461 -23.62 49.84 27.08
CA GLU A 461 -22.55 50.84 26.87
C GLU A 461 -21.23 50.19 26.46
N GLN A 462 -20.62 50.79 25.43
CA GLN A 462 -19.29 50.53 24.88
C GLN A 462 -18.26 51.41 25.59
N SER A 463 -16.97 51.04 25.42
CA SER A 463 -15.75 51.88 25.39
C SER A 463 -14.68 51.32 26.34
N SER A 464 -13.36 51.40 26.12
CA SER A 464 -12.49 51.68 24.98
C SER A 464 -11.05 51.65 25.54
N ASN A 465 -10.12 51.02 24.80
CA ASN A 465 -8.70 51.37 24.58
C ASN A 465 -7.74 51.87 25.68
N ALA A 466 -6.46 51.54 25.39
CA ALA A 466 -5.20 52.23 25.73
C ALA A 466 -4.46 51.66 26.96
N GLN A 467 -3.13 51.50 27.03
CA GLN A 467 -2.03 52.03 26.21
C GLN A 467 -0.67 51.45 26.68
N THR A 468 0.26 51.26 25.73
CA THR A 468 1.74 51.48 25.78
C THR A 468 2.72 50.69 26.67
N ALA A 469 3.83 50.31 26.00
CA ALA A 469 5.09 49.70 26.44
C ALA A 469 6.05 50.67 27.18
N PRO A 470 7.28 50.28 27.64
CA PRO A 470 8.45 50.02 26.75
C PRO A 470 9.50 48.95 27.17
N GLN A 471 10.12 48.34 26.14
CA GLN A 471 11.56 47.97 25.91
C GLN A 471 12.44 47.26 26.97
N SER A 472 13.05 46.11 26.59
CA SER A 472 14.51 45.99 26.29
C SER A 472 14.94 44.56 25.89
N HIS A 473 15.83 44.46 24.89
CA HIS A 473 16.44 43.25 24.30
C HIS A 473 17.33 42.42 25.24
N VAL A 474 17.28 41.07 25.14
CA VAL A 474 18.44 40.14 25.11
C VAL A 474 18.09 38.92 24.25
N ILE A 475 19.04 38.45 23.43
CA ILE A 475 19.00 37.28 22.54
C ILE A 475 19.51 36.04 23.31
N GLY A 476 18.84 34.88 23.18
CA GLY A 476 19.45 33.58 23.52
C GLY A 476 18.46 32.42 23.68
N GLU A 477 18.62 31.42 22.83
CA GLU A 477 18.13 30.02 22.93
C GLU A 477 16.65 29.73 22.55
N ASN A 478 16.49 29.02 21.44
CA ASN A 478 15.20 28.50 20.94
C ASN A 478 14.70 27.37 21.85
N GLU A 479 13.77 27.68 22.74
CA GLU A 479 12.87 26.70 23.35
C GLU A 479 11.90 26.16 22.29
N ILE A 480 11.99 24.85 22.01
CA ILE A 480 10.99 24.12 21.25
C ILE A 480 9.80 23.90 22.19
N ALA A 481 8.75 24.71 22.05
CA ALA A 481 7.50 24.47 22.77
C ALA A 481 6.93 23.08 22.37
N PRO A 482 6.51 22.24 23.33
CA PRO A 482 5.93 20.94 23.01
C PRO A 482 4.55 21.12 22.36
N PRO A 483 4.13 20.19 21.48
CA PRO A 483 2.79 20.23 20.91
C PRO A 483 1.76 20.04 22.01
N ALA A 484 1.02 21.10 22.31
CA ALA A 484 -0.15 21.06 23.18
C ALA A 484 -1.20 20.10 22.58
N GLY A 485 -1.28 18.87 23.10
CA GLY A 485 -2.21 17.87 22.58
C GLY A 485 -2.47 16.63 23.44
N PHE A 486 -1.78 16.41 24.56
CA PHE A 486 -1.94 15.18 25.35
C PHE A 486 -2.41 15.38 26.80
N SER A 487 -3.10 16.47 27.11
CA SER A 487 -3.55 16.72 28.50
C SER A 487 -4.92 16.13 28.85
N SER A 488 -5.50 15.22 28.07
CA SER A 488 -6.67 14.45 28.53
C SER A 488 -6.85 13.13 27.78
N GLY A 489 -6.44 12.03 28.43
CA GLY A 489 -6.79 10.66 28.03
C GLY A 489 -5.76 9.98 27.12
N ALA A 490 -4.55 9.73 27.62
CA ALA A 490 -3.65 8.79 26.96
C ALA A 490 -4.31 7.40 26.86
N PRO A 491 -4.20 6.70 25.71
CA PRO A 491 -4.76 5.36 25.56
C PRO A 491 -4.14 4.38 26.58
N PHE A 492 -4.93 3.40 27.03
CA PHE A 492 -4.51 2.44 28.06
C PHE A 492 -3.16 1.78 27.70
N GLY A 493 -2.16 1.94 28.57
CA GLY A 493 -0.80 1.42 28.36
C GLY A 493 0.18 2.37 27.65
N PHE A 494 -0.23 3.59 27.32
CA PHE A 494 0.68 4.61 26.79
C PHE A 494 1.35 5.38 27.94
N MET A 495 2.67 5.26 28.07
CA MET A 495 3.47 6.05 29.01
C MET A 495 4.31 7.07 28.23
N PRO A 496 4.10 8.38 28.43
CA PRO A 496 4.94 9.38 27.81
C PRO A 496 6.36 9.31 28.41
N ASN A 497 7.37 9.28 27.54
CA ASN A 497 8.78 9.28 27.94
C ASN A 497 9.31 10.69 28.27
N LEU A 498 8.62 11.72 27.78
CA LEU A 498 8.95 13.13 27.98
C LEU A 498 7.97 13.74 28.99
N ASP A 499 8.46 14.69 29.78
CA ASP A 499 7.61 15.54 30.60
C ASP A 499 6.98 16.67 29.78
N ASP A 500 6.13 17.47 30.42
CA ASP A 500 5.43 18.61 29.80
C ASP A 500 6.37 19.72 29.32
N GLN A 501 7.68 19.63 29.62
CA GLN A 501 8.73 20.54 29.18
C GLN A 501 9.61 19.93 28.08
N GLY A 502 9.29 18.72 27.61
CA GLY A 502 10.05 18.02 26.56
C GLY A 502 11.35 17.36 27.05
N HIS A 503 11.58 17.26 28.36
CA HIS A 503 12.73 16.55 28.94
C HIS A 503 12.40 15.09 29.23
N ILE A 504 13.43 14.23 29.21
CA ILE A 504 13.28 12.81 29.58
C ILE A 504 12.85 12.72 31.04
N ARG A 505 11.74 12.03 31.30
CA ARG A 505 11.23 11.82 32.66
C ARG A 505 12.22 11.02 33.50
N SER A 506 12.26 11.31 34.80
CA SER A 506 13.09 10.53 35.71
C SER A 506 12.65 9.06 35.74
N LEU A 507 13.61 8.15 35.92
CA LEU A 507 13.31 6.73 36.05
C LEU A 507 12.33 6.45 37.20
N SER A 508 12.36 7.25 38.28
CA SER A 508 11.41 7.15 39.38
C SER A 508 9.98 7.49 38.99
N ALA A 509 9.77 8.50 38.14
CA ALA A 509 8.44 8.91 37.70
C ALA A 509 7.81 7.91 36.71
N ILE A 510 8.65 7.32 35.84
CA ILE A 510 8.24 6.24 34.94
C ILE A 510 7.95 4.96 35.74
N GLU A 511 8.79 4.64 36.74
CA GLU A 511 8.59 3.49 37.63
C GLU A 511 7.29 3.59 38.43
N GLU A 512 6.97 4.77 38.99
CA GLU A 512 5.72 5.00 39.72
C GLU A 512 4.48 4.76 38.83
N GLU A 513 4.45 5.34 37.63
CA GLU A 513 3.32 5.22 36.72
C GLU A 513 3.15 3.79 36.21
N LEU A 514 4.26 3.08 35.96
CA LEU A 514 4.26 1.68 35.58
C LEU A 514 3.67 0.79 36.69
N ILE A 515 4.06 1.04 37.94
CA ILE A 515 3.50 0.31 39.09
C ILE A 515 2.00 0.60 39.23
N ARG A 516 1.57 1.87 39.08
CA ARG A 516 0.15 2.26 39.16
C ARG A 516 -0.69 1.60 38.05
N ALA A 517 -0.24 1.68 36.81
CA ALA A 517 -0.91 1.04 35.67
C ALA A 517 -0.99 -0.49 35.83
N ALA A 518 0.05 -1.12 36.38
CA ALA A 518 0.04 -2.56 36.65
C ALA A 518 -0.97 -2.93 37.74
N ILE A 519 -1.12 -2.12 38.80
CA ILE A 519 -2.12 -2.35 39.84
C ILE A 519 -3.54 -2.26 39.28
N ASP A 520 -3.82 -1.22 38.49
CA ASP A 520 -5.12 -1.03 37.86
C ASP A 520 -5.45 -2.19 36.89
N HIS A 521 -4.48 -2.59 36.06
CA HIS A 521 -4.66 -3.65 35.08
C HIS A 521 -4.92 -5.02 35.72
N TYR A 522 -4.23 -5.33 36.83
CA TYR A 522 -4.37 -6.60 37.54
C TYR A 522 -5.37 -6.53 38.71
N SER A 523 -6.19 -5.47 38.77
CA SER A 523 -7.27 -5.27 39.74
C SER A 523 -6.80 -5.48 41.19
N GLY A 524 -5.66 -4.89 41.56
CA GLY A 524 -5.15 -4.95 42.93
C GLY A 524 -4.51 -6.29 43.35
N ARG A 525 -4.35 -7.27 42.45
CA ARG A 525 -3.70 -8.56 42.77
C ARG A 525 -2.18 -8.43 42.90
N MET A 526 -1.71 -7.93 44.04
CA MET A 526 -0.29 -7.60 44.31
C MET A 526 0.71 -8.73 44.01
N THR A 527 0.32 -10.00 44.21
CA THR A 527 1.19 -11.15 43.90
C THR A 527 1.41 -11.32 42.39
N GLU A 528 0.39 -11.08 41.57
CA GLU A 528 0.50 -11.14 40.11
C GLU A 528 1.23 -9.90 39.57
N VAL A 529 0.97 -8.72 40.14
CA VAL A 529 1.68 -7.46 39.83
C VAL A 529 3.19 -7.62 40.03
N ALA A 530 3.63 -8.08 41.21
CA ALA A 530 5.04 -8.30 41.51
C ALA A 530 5.71 -9.29 40.54
N LYS A 531 5.02 -10.39 40.23
CA LYS A 531 5.52 -11.42 39.31
C LYS A 531 5.68 -10.87 37.89
N ARG A 532 4.73 -10.06 37.41
CA ARG A 532 4.71 -9.50 36.05
C ARG A 532 5.70 -8.36 35.87
N LEU A 533 5.92 -7.56 36.92
CA LEU A 533 6.96 -6.53 36.96
C LEU A 533 8.36 -7.10 37.21
N GLY A 534 8.50 -8.39 37.49
CA GLY A 534 9.80 -9.03 37.73
C GLY A 534 10.48 -8.62 39.03
N ILE A 535 9.73 -8.08 40.00
CA ILE A 535 10.25 -7.63 41.30
C ILE A 535 9.72 -8.47 42.45
N GLY A 536 10.48 -8.55 43.55
CA GLY A 536 10.02 -9.22 44.77
C GLY A 536 8.84 -8.49 45.41
N ARG A 537 7.92 -9.23 46.05
CA ARG A 537 6.75 -8.63 46.74
C ARG A 537 7.14 -7.59 47.79
N SER A 538 8.20 -7.84 48.56
CA SER A 538 8.73 -6.88 49.53
C SER A 538 9.26 -5.59 48.86
N THR A 539 9.86 -5.71 47.68
CA THR A 539 10.32 -4.58 46.87
C THR A 539 9.13 -3.76 46.35
N LEU A 540 8.08 -4.42 45.86
CA LEU A 540 6.85 -3.76 45.42
C LEU A 540 6.21 -2.98 46.57
N TYR A 541 6.00 -3.58 47.74
CA TYR A 541 5.43 -2.87 48.90
C TYR A 541 6.30 -1.70 49.39
N ARG A 542 7.63 -1.85 49.35
CA ARG A 542 8.55 -0.74 49.66
C ARG A 542 8.39 0.42 48.68
N LYS A 543 8.25 0.12 47.39
CA LYS A 543 8.04 1.12 46.33
C LYS A 543 6.68 1.80 46.43
N LEU A 544 5.62 1.05 46.75
CA LEU A 544 4.30 1.63 47.01
C LEU A 544 4.31 2.63 48.17
N LYS A 545 5.05 2.32 49.23
CA LYS A 545 5.25 3.24 50.36
C LYS A 545 6.10 4.47 49.98
N GLU A 546 7.11 4.30 49.14
CA GLU A 546 7.96 5.38 48.64
C GLU A 546 7.18 6.39 47.77
N TYR A 547 6.21 5.90 46.99
CA TYR A 547 5.38 6.71 46.09
C TYR A 547 4.02 7.13 46.68
N GLY A 548 3.72 6.75 47.94
CA GLY A 548 2.45 7.10 48.59
C GLY A 548 1.21 6.46 47.97
N LEU A 549 1.35 5.29 47.34
CA LEU A 549 0.29 4.54 46.65
C LEU A 549 -0.43 3.52 47.57
N GLU A 550 -0.50 3.77 48.88
CA GLU A 550 -1.19 2.88 49.83
C GLU A 550 -2.72 3.08 49.72
N GLU A 551 -3.44 2.10 49.13
CA GLU A 551 -4.87 1.92 49.40
C GLU A 551 -5.04 1.34 50.81
N SER A 552 -5.86 2.00 51.61
CA SER A 552 -6.24 1.61 52.97
C SER A 552 -6.83 0.19 53.00
N SER A 553 -6.00 -0.80 53.31
CA SER A 553 -6.45 -2.14 53.67
C SER A 553 -7.02 -2.14 55.10
N GLU A 554 -8.23 -1.61 55.26
CA GLU A 554 -9.13 -2.00 56.36
C GLU A 554 -10.36 -2.66 55.76
N GLY A 555 -10.41 -3.99 55.82
CA GLY A 555 -11.63 -4.75 55.53
C GLY A 555 -11.41 -6.03 54.73
N GLU A 556 -10.81 -7.05 55.35
CA GLU A 556 -11.30 -8.44 55.26
C GLU A 556 -10.53 -9.32 56.26
N ALA A 557 -10.96 -9.22 57.51
CA ALA A 557 -10.86 -10.30 58.48
C ALA A 557 -12.30 -10.72 58.83
N ALA A 558 -12.80 -11.75 58.15
CA ALA A 558 -13.88 -12.65 58.58
C ALA A 558 -13.94 -13.85 57.65
#